data_AF-A0A182MLF4-F1
#
_entry.id   AF-A0A182MLF4-F1
#
_cell.length_a   1.000
_cell.length_b   1.000
_cell.length_c   1.000
_cell.angle_alpha   90.00
_cell.angle_beta   90.00
_cell.angle_gamma   90.00
#
_symmetry.space_group_name_H-M   'P 1'
#
loop_
_entity.id
_entity.type
_entity.pdbx_description
1 polymer ?
#
loop_
_entity_poly.entity_id
_entity_poly.type
_entity_poly.pdbx_seq_one_letter_code
_entity_poly.pdbx_strand_id
1 'polypeptide(L)'
;MDVKVQILLVLNGLKRNAAIGLTCYFMNCQVNEFASNEDTFVYQYIPTNMSSVVFSNVLIEHLERKMLANLPANVTVQCSLALKWVSVPMAINDLRITATSVTKLDFEERSMLSRLTVKESKLAKLPQTIGNARSLTFISVTESNVRHLDLAAFCDHSLLERIWM
;
A
#
# COMPACT_ATOMS: atom_id res chain seq x y z
N MET A 1 20.21 -14.69 -4.60
CA MET A 1 21.09 -13.73 -3.91
C MET A 1 20.23 -13.08 -2.85
N ASP A 2 20.51 -13.36 -1.59
CA ASP A 2 19.69 -12.87 -0.48
C ASP A 2 20.33 -11.60 0.06
N VAL A 3 19.61 -10.49 0.00
CA VAL A 3 20.07 -9.19 0.50
C VAL A 3 19.28 -8.88 1.75
N LYS A 4 19.95 -8.97 2.91
CA LYS A 4 19.38 -8.60 4.20
C LYS A 4 20.11 -7.36 4.71
N VAL A 5 19.38 -6.26 4.82
CA VAL A 5 19.92 -4.95 5.21
C VAL A 5 19.11 -4.46 6.41
N GLN A 6 19.73 -4.49 7.59
CA GLN A 6 19.16 -3.93 8.80
C GLN A 6 19.86 -2.61 9.09
N ILE A 7 19.14 -1.49 8.99
CA ILE A 7 19.72 -0.16 9.17
C ILE A 7 19.18 0.42 10.46
N LEU A 8 20.05 0.54 11.46
CA LEU A 8 19.75 1.30 12.66
C LEU A 8 20.01 2.78 12.36
N LEU A 9 18.95 3.56 12.14
CA LEU A 9 19.05 5.02 12.06
C LEU A 9 19.14 5.59 13.49
N VAL A 10 20.36 5.89 13.94
CA VAL A 10 20.58 6.75 15.11
C VAL A 10 20.55 8.21 14.64
N LEU A 11 19.35 8.73 14.39
CA LEU A 11 19.18 10.16 14.13
C LEU A 11 19.33 10.90 15.48
N ASN A 12 20.50 11.51 15.69
CA ASN A 12 20.78 12.43 16.80
C ASN A 12 19.79 13.60 16.75
N GLY A 13 18.62 13.46 17.37
CA GLY A 13 17.63 14.53 17.49
C GLY A 13 16.25 14.08 17.94
N LEU A 14 15.84 12.85 17.63
CA LEU A 14 14.53 12.31 18.01
C LEU A 14 14.69 10.89 18.53
N LYS A 15 14.18 10.63 19.74
CA LYS A 15 14.09 9.30 20.37
C LYS A 15 13.32 8.33 19.46
N ARG A 16 14.01 7.72 18.49
CA ARG A 16 13.48 6.58 17.72
C ARG A 16 14.04 5.31 18.33
N ASN A 17 13.13 4.50 18.89
CA ASN A 17 13.44 3.15 19.38
C ASN A 17 13.15 2.07 18.32
N ALA A 18 12.69 2.44 17.12
CA ALA A 18 12.34 1.52 16.04
C ALA A 18 13.35 1.64 14.90
N ALA A 19 13.77 0.50 14.35
CA ALA A 19 14.81 0.41 13.34
C ALA A 19 14.18 -0.09 12.05
N ILE A 20 14.22 0.71 10.99
CA ILE A 20 13.70 0.26 9.71
C ILE A 20 14.47 -0.96 9.20
N GLY A 21 13.73 -2.01 8.85
CA GLY A 21 14.29 -3.24 8.31
C GLY A 21 13.97 -3.39 6.83
N LEU A 22 14.96 -3.75 6.01
CA LEU A 22 14.77 -4.16 4.63
C LEU A 22 15.29 -5.58 4.43
N THR A 23 14.46 -6.47 3.89
CA THR A 23 14.89 -7.82 3.50
C THR A 23 14.34 -8.15 2.12
N CYS A 24 15.22 -8.47 1.19
CA CYS A 24 14.82 -8.85 -0.16
C CYS A 24 15.15 -10.32 -0.41
N TYR A 25 14.16 -11.06 -0.88
CA TYR A 25 14.25 -12.48 -1.19
C TYR A 25 13.47 -12.80 -2.46
N PHE A 26 14.11 -13.50 -3.40
CA PHE A 26 13.62 -13.68 -4.77
C PHE A 26 13.22 -12.35 -5.42
N MET A 27 11.95 -12.21 -5.81
CA MET A 27 11.40 -11.06 -6.52
C MET A 27 10.63 -10.11 -5.58
N ASN A 28 10.78 -10.25 -4.27
CA ASN A 28 10.02 -9.49 -3.27
C ASN A 28 10.96 -8.84 -2.25
N CYS A 29 10.67 -7.60 -1.88
CA CYS A 29 11.30 -6.93 -0.74
C CYS A 29 10.30 -6.67 0.36
N GLN A 30 10.71 -6.86 1.60
CA GLN A 30 9.94 -6.55 2.79
C GLN A 30 10.56 -5.36 3.53
N VAL A 31 9.75 -4.33 3.76
CA VAL A 31 10.06 -3.15 4.57
C VAL A 31 9.32 -3.26 5.89
N ASN A 32 10.05 -3.29 7.00
CA ASN A 32 9.50 -3.40 8.34
C ASN A 32 9.66 -2.08 9.10
N GLU A 33 8.67 -1.73 9.93
CA GLU A 33 8.74 -0.59 10.85
C GLU A 33 8.89 0.78 10.16
N PHE A 34 8.24 0.95 8.99
CA PHE A 34 8.25 2.22 8.26
C PHE A 34 7.57 3.33 9.07
N ALA A 35 8.30 4.37 9.46
CA ALA A 35 7.89 5.30 10.51
C ALA A 35 7.91 6.78 10.11
N SER A 36 8.33 7.13 8.90
CA SER A 36 8.35 8.50 8.38
C SER A 36 8.61 8.55 6.89
N ASN A 37 8.47 9.74 6.29
CA ASN A 37 8.94 10.00 4.95
C ASN A 37 10.46 9.84 4.80
N GLU A 38 11.26 10.08 5.85
CA GLU A 38 12.73 9.94 5.75
C GLU A 38 13.13 8.50 5.44
N ASP A 39 12.33 7.53 5.91
CA ASP A 39 12.54 6.10 5.74
C ASP A 39 12.47 5.64 4.27
N THR A 40 11.99 6.49 3.34
CA THR A 40 12.02 6.18 1.89
C THR A 40 13.44 6.03 1.36
N PHE A 41 14.46 6.49 2.08
CA PHE A 41 15.87 6.26 1.71
C PHE A 41 16.19 4.77 1.52
N VAL A 42 15.49 3.85 2.20
CA VAL A 42 15.75 2.41 2.06
C VAL A 42 15.47 1.89 0.66
N TYR A 43 14.68 2.61 -0.14
CA TYR A 43 14.33 2.21 -1.51
C TYR A 43 15.54 2.20 -2.43
N GLN A 44 16.61 2.95 -2.13
CA GLN A 44 17.85 2.90 -2.90
C GLN A 44 18.55 1.54 -2.81
N TYR A 45 18.18 0.71 -1.84
CA TYR A 45 18.70 -0.64 -1.66
C TYR A 45 17.75 -1.73 -2.21
N ILE A 46 16.60 -1.35 -2.77
CA ILE A 46 15.69 -2.29 -3.44
C ILE A 46 16.25 -2.57 -4.84
N PRO A 47 16.57 -3.83 -5.18
CA PRO A 47 17.04 -4.16 -6.53
C PRO A 47 15.99 -3.85 -7.60
N THR A 48 16.45 -3.41 -8.77
CA THR A 48 15.56 -2.95 -9.86
C THR A 48 14.71 -4.05 -10.49
N ASN A 49 15.09 -5.32 -10.32
CA ASN A 49 14.36 -6.48 -10.83
C ASN A 49 13.28 -6.98 -9.87
N MET A 50 13.01 -6.29 -8.76
CA MET A 50 11.98 -6.69 -7.81
C MET A 50 10.59 -6.45 -8.38
N SER A 51 9.70 -7.45 -8.24
CA SER A 51 8.33 -7.36 -8.74
C SER A 51 7.35 -6.86 -7.68
N SER A 52 7.68 -6.96 -6.39
CA SER A 52 6.81 -6.49 -5.33
C SER A 52 7.53 -5.98 -4.09
N VAL A 53 6.84 -5.10 -3.35
CA VAL A 53 7.26 -4.63 -2.04
C VAL A 53 6.16 -4.87 -1.02
N VAL A 54 6.54 -5.41 0.15
CA VAL A 54 5.67 -5.68 1.28
C VAL A 54 6.05 -4.76 2.43
N PHE A 55 5.15 -3.87 2.83
CA PHE A 55 5.27 -3.11 4.07
C PHE A 55 4.63 -3.89 5.21
N SER A 56 5.39 -4.15 6.26
CA SER A 56 4.92 -4.78 7.48
C SER A 56 5.08 -3.82 8.65
N ASN A 57 4.03 -3.68 9.47
CA ASN A 57 4.04 -2.84 10.66
C ASN A 57 4.42 -1.37 10.36
N VAL A 58 3.71 -0.74 9.43
CA VAL A 58 3.82 0.71 9.17
C VAL A 58 3.34 1.47 10.42
N LEU A 59 4.18 2.37 10.91
CA LEU A 59 4.01 3.09 12.19
C LEU A 59 3.41 4.50 12.02
N ILE A 60 3.30 4.98 10.78
CA ILE A 60 2.63 6.25 10.45
C ILE A 60 1.15 6.05 10.16
N GLU A 61 0.34 7.09 10.41
CA GLU A 61 -1.09 7.04 10.15
C GLU A 61 -1.45 7.20 8.67
N HIS A 62 -0.59 7.85 7.89
CA HIS A 62 -0.86 8.16 6.48
C HIS A 62 0.34 7.81 5.61
N LEU A 63 0.13 6.88 4.68
CA LEU A 63 1.08 6.55 3.62
C LEU A 63 0.76 7.42 2.39
N GLU A 64 1.60 8.44 2.15
CA GLU A 64 1.39 9.43 1.09
C GLU A 64 1.84 8.91 -0.29
N ARG A 65 1.32 9.52 -1.37
CA ARG A 65 1.66 9.17 -2.76
C ARG A 65 3.17 9.13 -3.02
N LYS A 66 3.88 10.16 -2.56
CA LYS A 66 5.34 10.31 -2.76
C LYS A 66 6.15 9.16 -2.14
N MET A 67 5.64 8.55 -1.07
CA MET A 67 6.27 7.42 -0.39
C MET A 67 6.10 6.12 -1.19
N LEU A 68 5.09 6.06 -2.07
CA LEU A 68 4.78 4.88 -2.88
C LEU A 68 5.22 5.03 -4.35
N ALA A 69 5.51 6.24 -4.81
CA ALA A 69 5.71 6.55 -6.23
C ALA A 69 6.93 5.87 -6.87
N ASN A 70 7.97 5.58 -6.10
CA ASN A 70 9.23 4.99 -6.58
C ASN A 70 9.35 3.49 -6.30
N LEU A 71 8.23 2.83 -6.04
CA LEU A 71 8.20 1.39 -5.75
C LEU A 71 7.85 0.57 -6.99
N PRO A 72 8.17 -0.73 -6.99
CA PRO A 72 7.57 -1.68 -7.92
C PRO A 72 6.04 -1.58 -7.93
N ALA A 73 5.44 -1.92 -9.08
CA ALA A 73 4.01 -1.74 -9.31
C ALA A 73 3.11 -2.59 -8.39
N ASN A 74 3.63 -3.61 -7.72
CA ASN A 74 2.89 -4.46 -6.79
C ASN A 74 3.28 -4.13 -5.35
N VAL A 75 2.33 -3.61 -4.57
CA VAL A 75 2.54 -3.21 -3.18
C VAL A 75 1.57 -3.95 -2.28
N THR A 76 2.11 -4.57 -1.23
CA THR A 76 1.33 -5.11 -0.12
C THR A 76 1.61 -4.30 1.14
N VAL A 77 0.59 -3.96 1.90
CA VAL A 77 0.71 -3.38 3.24
C VAL A 77 0.00 -4.30 4.21
N GLN A 78 0.69 -4.76 5.23
CA GLN A 78 0.17 -5.75 6.17
C GLN A 78 0.53 -5.46 7.62
N CYS A 79 -0.28 -6.00 8.54
CA CYS A 79 -0.04 -5.96 9.98
C CYS A 79 0.29 -4.54 10.49
N SER A 80 -0.43 -3.54 10.01
CA SER A 80 -0.11 -2.12 10.19
C SER A 80 -1.25 -1.41 10.93
N LEU A 81 -1.27 -1.56 12.26
CA LEU A 81 -2.39 -1.08 13.09
C LEU A 81 -2.43 0.44 13.27
N ALA A 82 -1.30 1.13 13.11
CA ALA A 82 -1.23 2.59 13.16
C ALA A 82 -1.76 3.24 11.87
N LEU A 83 -1.66 2.54 10.74
CA LEU A 83 -2.03 3.05 9.43
C LEU A 83 -3.55 3.20 9.29
N LYS A 84 -4.00 4.41 8.93
CA LYS A 84 -5.41 4.79 8.75
C LYS A 84 -5.73 5.23 7.32
N TRP A 85 -4.76 5.79 6.60
CA TRP A 85 -4.97 6.30 5.24
C TRP A 85 -3.83 5.88 4.31
N VAL A 86 -4.18 5.40 3.12
CA VAL A 86 -3.26 5.22 2.00
C VAL A 86 -3.67 6.10 0.81
N SER A 87 -2.74 6.91 0.31
CA SER A 87 -2.89 7.63 -0.95
C SER A 87 -2.11 6.90 -2.05
N VAL A 88 -2.82 6.32 -3.00
CA VAL A 88 -2.28 5.45 -4.04
C VAL A 88 -1.81 6.29 -5.23
N PRO A 89 -0.51 6.24 -5.60
CA PRO A 89 -0.01 6.97 -6.75
C PRO A 89 -0.31 6.24 -8.06
N MET A 90 -0.14 6.94 -9.17
CA MET A 90 -0.44 6.45 -10.53
C MET A 90 0.24 5.12 -10.88
N ALA A 91 1.48 4.90 -10.43
CA ALA A 91 2.34 3.79 -10.84
C ALA A 91 1.98 2.42 -10.25
N ILE A 92 1.13 2.36 -9.22
CA ILE A 92 0.77 1.09 -8.58
C ILE A 92 -0.27 0.36 -9.44
N ASN A 93 0.02 -0.90 -9.78
CA ASN A 93 -0.85 -1.78 -10.55
C ASN A 93 -1.62 -2.77 -9.67
N ASP A 94 -1.02 -3.25 -8.59
CA ASP A 94 -1.62 -4.21 -7.66
C ASP A 94 -1.41 -3.71 -6.23
N LEU A 95 -2.51 -3.48 -5.52
CA LEU A 95 -2.48 -3.03 -4.13
C LEU A 95 -3.23 -4.03 -3.25
N ARG A 96 -2.51 -4.58 -2.27
CA ARG A 96 -3.08 -5.40 -1.20
C ARG A 96 -2.89 -4.73 0.15
N ILE A 97 -3.97 -4.61 0.92
CA ILE A 97 -3.97 -4.07 2.28
C ILE A 97 -4.63 -5.10 3.19
N THR A 98 -3.89 -5.67 4.15
CA THR A 98 -4.37 -6.78 4.99
C THR A 98 -4.06 -6.54 6.47
N ALA A 99 -4.99 -6.80 7.38
CA ALA A 99 -4.77 -6.67 8.82
C ALA A 99 -4.24 -5.26 9.21
N THR A 100 -5.00 -4.23 8.87
CA THR A 100 -4.65 -2.82 9.11
C THR A 100 -5.79 -2.04 9.77
N SER A 101 -5.53 -0.81 10.21
CA SER A 101 -6.58 0.12 10.66
C SER A 101 -7.06 1.06 9.55
N VAL A 102 -6.79 0.76 8.27
CA VAL A 102 -7.11 1.67 7.15
C VAL A 102 -8.61 1.94 7.11
N THR A 103 -8.98 3.22 7.19
CA THR A 103 -10.35 3.73 7.08
C THR A 103 -10.57 4.54 5.80
N LYS A 104 -9.48 4.97 5.16
CA LYS A 104 -9.53 5.83 3.97
C LYS A 104 -8.53 5.38 2.90
N LEU A 105 -9.00 5.38 1.67
CA LEU A 105 -8.18 5.28 0.46
C LEU A 105 -8.39 6.52 -0.38
N ASP A 106 -7.39 6.86 -1.18
CA ASP A 106 -7.51 7.88 -2.21
C ASP A 106 -6.61 7.52 -3.39
N PHE A 107 -7.12 7.57 -4.62
CA PHE A 107 -6.37 7.18 -5.81
C PHE A 107 -6.06 8.42 -6.66
N GLU A 108 -4.79 8.56 -7.05
CA GLU A 108 -4.36 9.59 -7.98
C GLU A 108 -5.06 9.48 -9.34
N GLU A 109 -5.23 10.61 -10.02
CA GLU A 109 -5.75 10.63 -11.38
C GLU A 109 -4.93 9.71 -12.30
N ARG A 110 -5.59 9.06 -13.25
CA ARG A 110 -4.97 8.12 -14.22
C ARG A 110 -4.29 6.92 -13.56
N SER A 111 -4.72 6.55 -12.36
CA SER A 111 -4.22 5.36 -11.65
C SER A 111 -4.20 4.11 -12.55
N MET A 112 -3.04 3.44 -12.58
CA MET A 112 -2.84 2.20 -13.32
C MET A 112 -3.30 0.95 -12.55
N LEU A 113 -3.96 1.15 -11.40
CA LEU A 113 -4.39 0.08 -10.53
C LEU A 113 -5.36 -0.84 -11.27
N SER A 114 -5.00 -2.11 -11.35
CA SER A 114 -5.81 -3.18 -11.96
C SER A 114 -6.41 -4.10 -10.92
N ARG A 115 -5.76 -4.25 -9.76
CA ARG A 115 -6.22 -5.11 -8.68
C ARG A 115 -6.15 -4.39 -7.34
N LEU A 116 -7.28 -4.40 -6.63
CA LEU A 116 -7.39 -3.91 -5.26
C LEU A 116 -7.86 -5.04 -4.34
N THR A 117 -7.08 -5.34 -3.32
CA THR A 117 -7.49 -6.22 -2.22
C THR A 117 -7.40 -5.45 -0.91
N VAL A 118 -8.50 -5.39 -0.17
CA VAL A 118 -8.55 -4.87 1.20
C VAL A 118 -9.18 -5.95 2.07
N LYS A 119 -8.43 -6.45 3.06
CA LYS A 119 -8.87 -7.52 3.96
C LYS A 119 -8.59 -7.12 5.41
N GLU A 120 -9.46 -7.52 6.33
CA GLU A 120 -9.23 -7.35 7.78
C GLU A 120 -8.84 -5.89 8.11
N SER A 121 -9.66 -4.94 7.66
CA SER A 121 -9.39 -3.50 7.76
C SER A 121 -10.61 -2.73 8.26
N LYS A 122 -10.45 -1.44 8.56
CA LYS A 122 -11.56 -0.60 9.08
C LYS A 122 -12.27 0.21 7.99
N LEU A 123 -12.04 -0.12 6.73
CA LEU A 123 -12.56 0.61 5.58
C LEU A 123 -14.09 0.50 5.59
N ALA A 124 -14.77 1.64 5.70
CA ALA A 124 -16.23 1.71 5.81
C ALA A 124 -16.93 1.99 4.47
N LYS A 125 -16.19 2.54 3.51
CA LYS A 125 -16.66 2.83 2.15
C LYS A 125 -15.46 2.91 1.21
N LEU A 126 -15.68 2.59 -0.06
CA LEU A 126 -14.73 2.90 -1.11
C LEU A 126 -14.81 4.41 -1.45
N PRO A 127 -13.66 5.06 -1.74
CA PRO A 127 -13.67 6.48 -2.10
C PRO A 127 -14.20 6.67 -3.52
N GLN A 128 -14.80 7.83 -3.80
CA GLN A 128 -15.18 8.19 -5.18
C GLN A 128 -13.99 8.21 -6.14
N THR A 129 -12.77 8.48 -5.63
CA THR A 129 -11.55 8.45 -6.43
C THR A 129 -11.18 7.06 -6.96
N ILE A 130 -11.90 5.98 -6.59
CA ILE A 130 -11.79 4.68 -7.26
C ILE A 130 -12.08 4.78 -8.78
N GLY A 131 -12.90 5.76 -9.20
CA GLY A 131 -13.13 6.12 -10.61
C GLY A 131 -11.88 6.55 -11.38
N ASN A 132 -10.81 6.94 -10.68
CA ASN A 132 -9.54 7.28 -11.31
C ASN A 132 -8.78 6.03 -11.79
N ALA A 133 -9.08 4.85 -11.23
CA ALA A 133 -8.45 3.58 -11.56
C ALA A 133 -9.25 2.82 -12.63
N ARG A 134 -9.31 3.37 -13.84
CA ARG A 134 -10.11 2.83 -14.97
C ARG A 134 -9.63 1.45 -15.45
N SER A 135 -8.41 1.06 -15.09
CA SER A 135 -7.82 -0.24 -15.41
C SER A 135 -8.23 -1.35 -14.42
N LEU A 136 -9.05 -1.06 -13.39
CA LEU A 136 -9.48 -2.06 -12.42
C LEU A 136 -10.23 -3.20 -13.09
N THR A 137 -9.72 -4.42 -12.91
CA THR A 137 -10.35 -5.67 -13.32
C THR A 137 -10.87 -6.48 -12.13
N PHE A 138 -10.28 -6.26 -10.95
CA PHE A 138 -10.60 -7.00 -9.74
C PHE A 138 -10.62 -6.10 -8.51
N ILE A 139 -11.68 -6.24 -7.72
CA ILE A 139 -11.78 -5.67 -6.38
C ILE A 139 -12.26 -6.71 -5.38
N SER A 140 -11.59 -6.77 -4.23
CA SER A 140 -12.00 -7.58 -3.08
C SER A 140 -11.86 -6.76 -1.81
N VAL A 141 -12.96 -6.57 -1.08
CA VAL A 141 -13.00 -5.84 0.18
C VAL A 141 -13.70 -6.68 1.25
N THR A 142 -12.97 -7.63 1.84
CA THR A 142 -13.54 -8.60 2.78
C THR A 142 -13.13 -8.29 4.22
N GLU A 143 -13.89 -8.82 5.19
CA GLU A 143 -13.58 -8.69 6.63
C GLU A 143 -13.30 -7.21 7.03
N SER A 144 -14.09 -6.30 6.45
CA SER A 144 -13.96 -4.86 6.63
C SER A 144 -15.30 -4.25 7.05
N ASN A 145 -15.34 -2.93 7.30
CA ASN A 145 -16.54 -2.24 7.75
C ASN A 145 -17.44 -1.74 6.59
N VAL A 146 -17.21 -2.19 5.35
CA VAL A 146 -18.00 -1.77 4.19
C VAL A 146 -19.39 -2.38 4.30
N ARG A 147 -20.40 -1.52 4.51
CA ARG A 147 -21.81 -1.94 4.60
C ARG A 147 -22.58 -1.73 3.30
N HIS A 148 -22.12 -0.78 2.50
CA HIS A 148 -22.77 -0.38 1.26
C HIS A 148 -21.72 -0.19 0.19
N LEU A 149 -22.06 -0.66 -1.01
CA LEU A 149 -21.29 -0.43 -2.22
C LEU A 149 -22.05 0.55 -3.08
N ASP A 150 -21.41 1.69 -3.35
CA ASP A 150 -21.89 2.63 -4.35
C ASP A 150 -21.51 2.11 -5.75
N LEU A 151 -22.43 1.41 -6.40
CA LEU A 151 -22.22 0.88 -7.74
C LEU A 151 -22.03 1.99 -8.79
N ALA A 152 -22.50 3.22 -8.52
CA ALA A 152 -22.31 4.34 -9.43
C ALA A 152 -20.83 4.72 -9.58
N ALA A 153 -20.01 4.44 -8.55
CA ALA A 153 -18.57 4.63 -8.62
C ALA A 153 -17.88 3.69 -9.65
N PHE A 154 -18.61 2.71 -10.18
CA PHE A 154 -18.11 1.71 -11.12
C PHE A 154 -18.70 1.77 -12.53
N CYS A 155 -19.55 2.77 -12.83
CA CYS A 155 -20.20 2.89 -14.14
C CYS A 155 -19.21 3.00 -15.32
N ASP A 156 -18.03 3.59 -15.09
CA ASP A 156 -17.00 3.80 -16.11
C ASP A 156 -15.91 2.71 -16.13
N HIS A 157 -16.01 1.68 -15.28
CA HIS A 157 -15.03 0.59 -15.21
C HIS A 157 -15.38 -0.55 -16.17
N SER A 158 -15.23 -0.31 -17.47
CA SER A 158 -15.56 -1.28 -18.53
C SER A 158 -14.75 -2.58 -18.47
N LEU A 159 -13.63 -2.59 -17.74
CA LEU A 159 -12.74 -3.74 -17.58
C LEU A 159 -13.00 -4.53 -16.29
N LEU A 160 -13.93 -4.09 -15.43
CA LEU A 160 -14.18 -4.71 -14.14
C LEU A 160 -14.88 -6.06 -14.32
N GLU A 161 -14.19 -7.13 -13.94
CA GLU A 161 -14.68 -8.50 -14.10
C GLU A 161 -15.29 -9.04 -12.80
N ARG A 162 -14.73 -8.66 -11.66
CA ARG A 162 -15.06 -9.29 -10.36
C ARG A 162 -15.07 -8.28 -9.22
N ILE A 163 -16.13 -8.34 -8.42
CA ILE A 163 -16.31 -7.60 -7.17
C ILE A 163 -16.61 -8.61 -6.06
N TRP A 164 -15.80 -8.60 -5.00
CA TRP A 164 -16.00 -9.39 -3.78
C TRP A 164 -16.05 -8.44 -2.58
N MET A 165 -17.01 -8.65 -1.68
CA MET A 165 -17.15 -7.89 -0.43
C MET A 165 -17.55 -8.81 0.71
#